data_AF-Q3M654-F1
#
_entry.id   AF-Q3M654-F1
#
_cell.length_a   1.000
_cell.length_b   1.000
_cell.length_c   1.000
_cell.angle_alpha   90.00
_cell.angle_beta   90.00
_cell.angle_gamma   90.00
#
_symmetry.space_group_name_H-M   'P 1'
#
loop_
_entity.id
_entity.type
_entity.pdbx_description
1 polymer ?
#
loop_
_entity_poly.entity_id
_entity_poly.type
_entity_poly.pdbx_seq_one_letter_code
_entity_poly.pdbx_strand_id
1 'polypeptide(L)'
;MKLERKTYKDGNLHPEAFNCLKLLPDSVTYHKYYTERHPFSIYSLSIQRVMLAFKAILDEVELAYTALFKATGHLDYQLNKLPDLQKELLHALQSHIDDCYRILKVIHPSIQVQEKYVESWLEKANHPAYKEFRNAVNGYRESFAPIVNKIKHNGGQLRSIMMYSRGRGVVARTVEENIQLFPHNARIVGYFLEGMQPNGRIGPDYEIHPDGKSAISFNCDLRYHFANMYRVGHHLRNAIARTVRHFHGIKLPRPVAVTSPTGQYDIESIAEQISKLPLLFFQNEFSKTTPDIKFYRGSSSATLTLETPGSRCMTWDGEVMIYCEIQLDGVSSEYQVPYR
;
A
#
# COMPACT_ATOMS: atom_id res chain seq x y z
N MET A 1 12.98 -3.11 10.68
CA MET A 1 12.19 -4.33 10.87
C MET A 1 12.24 -5.18 9.62
N LYS A 2 12.57 -6.47 9.77
CA LYS A 2 12.58 -7.47 8.71
C LYS A 2 11.44 -8.47 8.97
N LEU A 3 10.55 -8.65 8.00
CA LEU A 3 9.49 -9.65 8.03
C LEU A 3 9.77 -10.70 6.96
N GLU A 4 9.48 -11.96 7.26
CA GLU A 4 9.71 -13.08 6.36
C GLU A 4 8.51 -14.02 6.40
N ARG A 5 8.01 -14.42 5.21
CA ARG A 5 6.96 -15.43 5.04
C ARG A 5 7.46 -16.52 4.10
N LYS A 6 7.28 -17.78 4.49
CA LYS A 6 7.82 -18.94 3.79
C LYS A 6 6.76 -20.02 3.68
N THR A 7 6.39 -20.46 2.48
CA THR A 7 5.31 -21.45 2.33
C THR A 7 5.60 -22.77 3.03
N TYR A 8 6.86 -23.22 3.06
CA TYR A 8 7.25 -24.46 3.76
C TYR A 8 7.16 -24.37 5.30
N LYS A 9 7.19 -23.16 5.87
CA LYS A 9 7.15 -22.92 7.32
C LYS A 9 5.78 -22.43 7.78
N ASP A 10 5.18 -21.54 7.00
CA ASP A 10 3.98 -20.79 7.31
C ASP A 10 2.74 -21.29 6.53
N GLY A 11 2.91 -22.19 5.56
CA GLY A 11 1.83 -22.73 4.71
C GLY A 11 1.32 -21.78 3.63
N ASN A 12 1.62 -20.48 3.74
CA ASN A 12 1.22 -19.44 2.80
C ASN A 12 2.13 -18.21 2.94
N LEU A 13 1.92 -17.21 2.08
CA LEU A 13 2.61 -15.92 2.17
C LEU A 13 1.76 -14.79 2.76
N HIS A 14 0.57 -15.05 3.30
CA HIS A 14 -0.24 -14.00 3.92
C HIS A 14 0.44 -13.41 5.16
N PRO A 15 0.10 -12.18 5.58
CA PRO A 15 0.61 -11.62 6.84
C PRO A 15 0.31 -12.53 8.04
N GLU A 16 1.14 -12.45 9.08
CA GLU A 16 1.09 -13.33 10.26
C GLU A 16 -0.28 -13.39 10.95
N ALA A 17 -1.03 -12.28 10.93
CA ALA A 17 -2.39 -12.20 11.45
C ALA A 17 -3.34 -13.21 10.79
N PHE A 18 -3.14 -13.56 9.52
CA PHE A 18 -3.98 -14.51 8.81
C PHE A 18 -3.98 -15.89 9.50
N ASN A 19 -2.78 -16.46 9.71
CA ASN A 19 -2.62 -17.75 10.38
C ASN A 19 -3.07 -17.67 11.85
N CYS A 20 -2.75 -16.57 12.53
CA CYS A 20 -3.17 -16.34 13.92
C CYS A 20 -4.69 -16.39 14.06
N LEU A 21 -5.42 -15.68 13.19
CA LEU A 21 -6.87 -15.60 13.22
C LEU A 21 -7.54 -16.89 12.77
N LYS A 22 -6.95 -17.62 11.82
CA LYS A 22 -7.48 -18.92 11.37
C LYS A 22 -7.46 -19.96 12.49
N LEU A 23 -6.44 -19.90 13.36
CA LEU A 23 -6.23 -20.82 14.47
C LEU A 23 -6.81 -20.30 15.80
N LEU A 24 -7.50 -19.16 15.77
CA LEU A 24 -8.07 -18.55 16.96
C LEU A 24 -9.24 -19.40 17.47
N PRO A 25 -9.25 -19.85 18.74
CA PRO A 25 -10.37 -20.61 19.28
C PRO A 25 -11.67 -19.79 19.30
N ASP A 26 -12.80 -20.39 18.93
CA ASP A 26 -14.10 -19.71 18.96
C ASP A 26 -14.45 -19.17 20.36
N SER A 27 -13.97 -19.84 21.42
CA SER A 27 -14.18 -19.49 22.83
C SER A 27 -13.57 -18.14 23.23
N VAL A 28 -12.66 -17.59 22.43
CA VAL A 28 -12.05 -16.27 22.67
C VAL A 28 -12.59 -15.18 21.74
N THR A 29 -13.68 -15.49 21.02
CA THR A 29 -14.35 -14.55 20.13
C THR A 29 -15.76 -14.25 20.61
N TYR A 30 -16.14 -12.98 20.51
CA TYR A 30 -17.43 -12.43 20.94
C TYR A 30 -18.21 -11.84 19.76
N HIS A 31 -17.84 -12.21 18.53
CA HIS A 31 -18.41 -11.66 17.29
C HIS A 31 -19.95 -11.76 17.22
N LYS A 32 -20.53 -12.86 17.70
CA LYS A 32 -22.00 -13.05 17.76
C LYS A 32 -22.67 -12.03 18.67
N TYR A 33 -22.07 -11.70 19.82
CA TYR A 33 -22.61 -10.69 20.75
C TYR A 33 -22.58 -9.29 20.15
N TYR A 34 -21.56 -8.98 19.35
CA TYR A 34 -21.45 -7.70 18.66
C TYR A 34 -22.20 -7.62 17.34
N THR A 35 -22.88 -8.70 16.91
CA THR A 35 -23.53 -8.79 15.58
C THR A 35 -22.54 -8.52 14.43
N GLU A 36 -21.31 -9.02 14.59
CA GLU A 36 -20.23 -8.86 13.62
C GLU A 36 -19.82 -10.22 13.06
N ARG A 37 -19.11 -10.22 11.93
CA ARG A 37 -18.53 -11.44 11.35
C ARG A 37 -17.43 -12.00 12.27
N HIS A 38 -17.16 -13.30 12.15
CA HIS A 38 -16.02 -13.92 12.80
C HIS A 38 -14.72 -13.16 12.45
N PRO A 39 -13.77 -12.94 13.39
CA PRO A 39 -12.59 -12.12 13.15
C PRO A 39 -11.72 -12.59 11.98
N PHE A 40 -11.58 -13.91 11.76
CA PHE A 40 -10.91 -14.43 10.57
C PHE A 40 -11.64 -14.05 9.27
N SER A 41 -12.98 -14.03 9.27
CA SER A 41 -13.77 -13.63 8.10
C SER A 41 -13.56 -12.14 7.79
N ILE A 42 -13.60 -11.27 8.80
CA ILE A 42 -13.30 -9.83 8.67
C ILE A 42 -11.92 -9.62 8.02
N TYR A 43 -10.90 -10.31 8.56
CA TYR A 43 -9.54 -10.20 8.04
C TYR A 43 -9.41 -10.74 6.61
N SER A 44 -9.96 -11.93 6.34
CA SER A 44 -9.86 -12.59 5.03
C SER A 44 -10.50 -11.78 3.91
N LEU A 45 -11.65 -11.16 4.14
CA LEU A 45 -12.33 -10.34 3.15
C LEU A 45 -11.59 -9.02 2.90
N SER A 46 -11.10 -8.38 3.97
CA SER A 46 -10.38 -7.11 3.84
C SER A 46 -9.02 -7.29 3.14
N ILE A 47 -8.25 -8.32 3.51
CA ILE A 47 -6.96 -8.59 2.85
C ILE A 47 -7.16 -9.01 1.39
N GLN A 48 -8.23 -9.75 1.08
CA GLN A 48 -8.57 -10.13 -0.29
C GLN A 48 -8.84 -8.90 -1.15
N ARG A 49 -9.62 -7.94 -0.66
CA ARG A 49 -9.86 -6.67 -1.37
C ARG A 49 -8.57 -5.91 -1.65
N VAL A 50 -7.69 -5.81 -0.65
CA VAL A 50 -6.38 -5.16 -0.81
C VAL A 50 -5.54 -5.87 -1.87
N MET A 51 -5.49 -7.20 -1.87
CA MET A 51 -4.69 -7.98 -2.82
C MET A 51 -5.23 -7.89 -4.24
N LEU A 52 -6.55 -7.88 -4.42
CA LEU A 52 -7.18 -7.66 -5.72
C LEU A 52 -6.87 -6.25 -6.26
N ALA A 53 -6.92 -5.23 -5.40
CA ALA A 53 -6.55 -3.87 -5.78
C ALA A 53 -5.07 -3.77 -6.18
N PHE A 54 -4.17 -4.41 -5.42
CA PHE A 54 -2.75 -4.52 -5.80
C PHE A 54 -2.55 -5.18 -7.15
N LYS A 55 -3.21 -6.32 -7.39
CA LYS A 55 -3.09 -7.04 -8.66
C LYS A 55 -3.54 -6.15 -9.83
N ALA A 56 -4.69 -5.48 -9.69
CA ALA A 56 -5.24 -4.64 -10.74
C ALA A 56 -4.30 -3.47 -11.09
N ILE A 57 -3.75 -2.77 -10.09
CA ILE A 57 -2.84 -1.65 -10.36
C ILE A 57 -1.47 -2.11 -10.90
N LEU A 58 -0.94 -3.23 -10.42
CA LEU A 58 0.32 -3.77 -10.92
C LEU A 58 0.21 -4.20 -12.39
N ASP A 59 -0.89 -4.86 -12.76
CA ASP A 59 -1.16 -5.24 -14.15
C ASP A 59 -1.23 -4.00 -15.06
N GLU A 60 -1.91 -2.96 -14.62
CA GLU A 60 -2.04 -1.70 -15.36
C GLU A 60 -0.70 -0.95 -15.47
N VAL A 61 0.11 -0.96 -14.41
CA VAL A 61 1.48 -0.39 -14.43
C VAL A 61 2.38 -1.15 -15.41
N GLU A 62 2.29 -2.48 -15.45
CA GLU A 62 3.07 -3.31 -16.39
C GLU A 62 2.68 -3.02 -17.84
N LEU A 63 1.38 -2.84 -18.13
CA LEU A 63 0.91 -2.40 -19.45
C LEU A 63 1.48 -1.02 -19.80
N ALA A 64 1.48 -0.07 -18.86
CA ALA A 64 2.08 1.25 -19.07
C ALA A 64 3.61 1.18 -19.29
N TYR A 65 4.32 0.21 -18.69
CA TYR A 65 5.76 0.01 -18.91
C TYR A 65 6.10 -0.68 -20.23
N THR A 66 5.23 -1.56 -20.71
CA THR A 66 5.44 -2.35 -21.93
C THR A 66 4.80 -1.74 -23.18
N ALA A 67 3.94 -0.72 -23.02
CA ALA A 67 3.30 -0.01 -24.12
C ALA A 67 4.30 0.52 -25.15
N LEU A 68 3.94 0.50 -26.43
CA LEU A 68 4.79 1.02 -27.50
C LEU A 68 4.57 2.53 -27.70
N PHE A 69 5.53 3.19 -28.34
CA PHE A 69 5.31 4.54 -28.87
C PHE A 69 4.86 4.45 -30.32
N LYS A 70 3.85 5.23 -30.69
CA LYS A 70 3.42 5.43 -32.09
C LYS A 70 4.53 6.10 -32.89
N ALA A 71 4.45 6.00 -34.22
CA ALA A 71 5.37 6.71 -35.13
C ALA A 71 5.38 8.24 -34.90
N THR A 72 4.31 8.79 -34.34
CA THR A 72 4.19 10.21 -33.93
C THR A 72 4.96 10.55 -32.65
N GLY A 73 5.57 9.56 -31.98
CA GLY A 73 6.26 9.73 -30.70
C GLY A 73 5.34 9.78 -29.48
N HIS A 74 4.02 9.60 -29.66
CA HIS A 74 3.05 9.50 -28.57
C HIS A 74 2.95 8.07 -28.05
N LEU A 75 2.71 7.92 -26.74
CA LEU A 75 2.48 6.62 -26.12
C LEU A 75 1.22 5.98 -26.72
N ASP A 76 1.28 4.72 -27.11
CA ASP A 76 0.12 3.93 -27.54
C ASP A 76 -0.60 3.30 -26.35
N TYR A 77 -0.93 4.17 -25.37
CA TYR A 77 -1.57 3.79 -24.13
C TYR A 77 -2.12 5.03 -23.42
N GLN A 78 -3.25 4.89 -22.73
CA GLN A 78 -3.84 5.94 -21.90
C GLN A 78 -3.65 5.61 -20.43
N LEU A 79 -3.24 6.61 -19.64
CA LEU A 79 -2.96 6.44 -18.20
C LEU A 79 -4.20 6.64 -17.33
N ASN A 80 -5.37 6.89 -17.92
CA ASN A 80 -6.62 7.23 -17.26
C ASN A 80 -7.19 6.19 -16.29
N LYS A 81 -6.82 4.91 -16.38
CA LYS A 81 -7.28 3.88 -15.44
C LYS A 81 -6.51 3.86 -14.12
N LEU A 82 -5.22 4.19 -14.15
CA LEU A 82 -4.34 4.15 -12.97
C LEU A 82 -4.85 4.99 -11.79
N PRO A 83 -5.44 6.20 -11.98
CA PRO A 83 -6.00 7.00 -10.89
C PRO A 83 -7.10 6.26 -10.13
N ASP A 84 -8.01 5.60 -10.85
CA ASP A 84 -9.14 4.92 -10.21
C ASP A 84 -8.70 3.63 -9.52
N LEU A 85 -7.74 2.91 -10.09
CA LEU A 85 -7.12 1.74 -9.44
C LEU A 85 -6.36 2.15 -8.18
N GLN A 86 -5.64 3.27 -8.19
CA GLN A 86 -4.95 3.78 -7.01
C GLN A 86 -5.95 4.24 -5.94
N LYS A 87 -7.04 4.93 -6.31
CA LYS A 87 -8.13 5.28 -5.37
C LYS A 87 -8.67 4.02 -4.68
N GLU A 88 -8.95 2.96 -5.44
CA GLU A 88 -9.45 1.71 -4.88
C GLU A 88 -8.44 1.05 -3.95
N LEU A 89 -7.14 1.02 -4.31
CA LEU A 89 -6.10 0.51 -3.41
C LEU A 89 -6.05 1.29 -2.09
N LEU A 90 -6.02 2.62 -2.14
CA LEU A 90 -5.98 3.46 -0.94
C LEU A 90 -7.22 3.29 -0.07
N HIS A 91 -8.41 3.16 -0.68
CA HIS A 91 -9.65 2.86 0.05
C HIS A 91 -9.64 1.46 0.67
N ALA A 92 -9.14 0.45 -0.04
CA ALA A 92 -9.01 -0.92 0.46
C ALA A 92 -8.05 -0.97 1.66
N LEU A 93 -6.92 -0.26 1.60
CA LEU A 93 -5.95 -0.15 2.69
C LEU A 93 -6.53 0.56 3.92
N GLN A 94 -7.25 1.67 3.73
CA GLN A 94 -7.94 2.36 4.83
C GLN A 94 -8.96 1.43 5.50
N SER A 95 -9.79 0.76 4.68
CA SER A 95 -10.81 -0.17 5.17
C SER A 95 -10.19 -1.35 5.92
N HIS A 96 -9.05 -1.87 5.45
CA HIS A 96 -8.34 -2.96 6.12
C HIS A 96 -7.83 -2.57 7.52
N ILE A 97 -7.32 -1.34 7.70
CA ILE A 97 -6.91 -0.83 9.01
C ILE A 97 -8.14 -0.69 9.93
N ASP A 98 -9.25 -0.16 9.41
CA ASP A 98 -10.51 -0.04 10.17
C ASP A 98 -11.04 -1.43 10.59
N ASP A 99 -10.93 -2.43 9.71
CA ASP A 99 -11.28 -3.82 9.98
C ASP A 99 -10.36 -4.48 11.02
N CYS A 100 -9.08 -4.08 11.10
CA CYS A 100 -8.20 -4.49 12.19
C CYS A 100 -8.71 -4.01 13.55
N TYR A 101 -9.22 -2.78 13.65
CA TYR A 101 -9.86 -2.29 14.87
C TYR A 101 -11.16 -3.05 15.17
N ARG A 102 -11.97 -3.39 14.17
CA ARG A 102 -13.17 -4.25 14.36
C ARG A 102 -12.78 -5.62 14.90
N ILE A 103 -11.69 -6.21 14.42
CA ILE A 103 -11.16 -7.47 14.95
C ILE A 103 -10.85 -7.36 16.45
N LEU A 104 -10.18 -6.28 16.88
CA LEU A 104 -9.91 -6.04 18.30
C LEU A 104 -11.20 -5.92 19.12
N LYS A 105 -12.24 -5.28 18.58
CA LYS A 105 -13.55 -5.19 19.23
C LYS A 105 -14.19 -6.57 19.41
N VAL A 106 -14.21 -7.41 18.38
CA VAL A 106 -14.90 -8.72 18.45
C VAL A 106 -14.17 -9.76 19.29
N ILE A 107 -12.90 -9.55 19.65
CA ILE A 107 -12.16 -10.41 20.59
C ILE A 107 -12.14 -9.86 22.02
N HIS A 108 -12.77 -8.70 22.24
CA HIS A 108 -12.97 -8.15 23.57
C HIS A 108 -14.23 -8.78 24.19
N PRO A 109 -14.22 -9.17 25.49
CA PRO A 109 -15.43 -9.60 26.17
C PRO A 109 -16.56 -8.57 26.06
N SER A 110 -17.78 -9.04 25.88
CA SER A 110 -18.94 -8.16 25.71
C SER A 110 -19.09 -7.18 26.88
N ILE A 111 -19.12 -5.89 26.56
CA ILE A 111 -19.39 -4.80 27.51
C ILE A 111 -20.39 -3.83 26.88
N GLN A 112 -21.15 -3.14 27.70
CA GLN A 112 -22.05 -2.08 27.25
C GLN A 112 -21.28 -0.76 27.12
N VAL A 113 -20.93 -0.40 25.89
CA VAL A 113 -20.33 0.90 25.53
C VAL A 113 -21.10 1.46 24.35
N GLN A 114 -21.68 2.65 24.53
CA GLN A 114 -22.41 3.37 23.49
C GLN A 114 -21.44 4.26 22.72
N GLU A 115 -20.88 3.73 21.64
CA GLU A 115 -20.01 4.46 20.72
C GLU A 115 -20.27 4.02 19.28
N LYS A 116 -20.35 5.01 18.38
CA LYS A 116 -20.56 4.76 16.95
C LYS A 116 -19.27 4.30 16.27
N TYR A 117 -18.14 4.92 16.64
CA TYR A 117 -16.84 4.63 16.03
C TYR A 117 -16.08 3.57 16.82
N VAL A 118 -15.52 2.59 16.12
CA VAL A 118 -14.86 1.44 16.74
C VAL A 118 -13.62 1.86 17.54
N GLU A 119 -12.86 2.84 17.06
CA GLU A 119 -11.68 3.36 17.79
C GLU A 119 -12.09 4.00 19.13
N SER A 120 -13.13 4.85 19.13
CA SER A 120 -13.70 5.44 20.35
C SER A 120 -14.27 4.38 21.29
N TRP A 121 -14.90 3.34 20.72
CA TRP A 121 -15.38 2.19 21.48
C TRP A 121 -14.24 1.46 22.18
N LEU A 122 -13.14 1.15 21.46
CA LEU A 122 -11.96 0.45 22.01
C LEU A 122 -11.28 1.25 23.11
N GLU A 123 -11.25 2.57 22.98
CA GLU A 123 -10.72 3.48 23.98
C GLU A 123 -11.56 3.45 25.27
N LYS A 124 -12.87 3.63 25.16
CA LYS A 124 -13.80 3.57 26.32
C LYS A 124 -13.87 2.17 26.95
N ALA A 125 -13.70 1.14 26.15
CA ALA A 125 -13.59 -0.24 26.60
C ALA A 125 -12.30 -0.53 27.39
N ASN A 126 -11.34 0.41 27.40
CA ASN A 126 -9.99 0.20 27.93
C ASN A 126 -9.32 -1.05 27.32
N HIS A 127 -9.51 -1.27 26.02
CA HIS A 127 -9.03 -2.48 25.36
C HIS A 127 -7.50 -2.61 25.53
N PRO A 128 -7.00 -3.77 26.02
CA PRO A 128 -5.64 -3.88 26.56
C PRO A 128 -4.53 -3.63 25.54
N ALA A 129 -4.79 -3.85 24.25
CA ALA A 129 -3.83 -3.66 23.16
C ALA A 129 -4.12 -2.46 22.25
N TYR A 130 -5.19 -1.68 22.50
CA TYR A 130 -5.66 -0.66 21.55
C TYR A 130 -4.62 0.45 21.35
N LYS A 131 -4.14 1.08 22.43
CA LYS A 131 -3.17 2.19 22.34
C LYS A 131 -1.88 1.77 21.64
N GLU A 132 -1.36 0.59 21.96
CA GLU A 132 -0.14 0.06 21.34
C GLU A 132 -0.35 -0.20 19.84
N PHE A 133 -1.45 -0.87 19.47
CA PHE A 133 -1.77 -1.14 18.07
C PHE A 133 -1.97 0.16 17.28
N ARG A 134 -2.78 1.10 17.80
CA ARG A 134 -3.02 2.41 17.19
C ARG A 134 -1.70 3.12 16.92
N ASN A 135 -0.85 3.26 17.94
CA ASN A 135 0.43 3.95 17.80
C ASN A 135 1.34 3.29 16.76
N ALA A 136 1.32 1.95 16.68
CA ALA A 136 2.14 1.21 15.72
C ALA A 136 1.70 1.39 14.26
N VAL A 137 0.41 1.61 14.00
CA VAL A 137 -0.13 1.78 12.64
C VAL A 137 -0.39 3.22 12.25
N ASN A 138 -0.39 4.16 13.21
CA ASN A 138 -0.80 5.55 12.98
C ASN A 138 0.07 6.24 11.92
N GLY A 139 1.40 6.13 12.03
CA GLY A 139 2.31 6.76 11.05
C GLY A 139 2.10 6.24 9.62
N TYR A 140 1.72 4.97 9.47
CA TYR A 140 1.34 4.44 8.14
C TYR A 140 -0.01 4.99 7.69
N ARG A 141 -1.03 4.99 8.55
CA ARG A 141 -2.35 5.54 8.22
C ARG A 141 -2.25 7.00 7.79
N GLU A 142 -1.49 7.82 8.52
CA GLU A 142 -1.29 9.25 8.25
C GLU A 142 -0.54 9.52 6.94
N SER A 143 0.23 8.55 6.42
CA SER A 143 0.95 8.72 5.15
C SER A 143 0.01 8.80 3.93
N PHE A 144 -1.20 8.25 3.99
CA PHE A 144 -2.13 8.21 2.85
C PHE A 144 -3.57 8.61 3.18
N ALA A 145 -3.98 8.61 4.45
CA ALA A 145 -5.32 9.05 4.86
C ALA A 145 -5.65 10.49 4.43
N PRO A 146 -4.72 11.47 4.46
CA PRO A 146 -4.99 12.81 3.95
C PRO A 146 -5.41 12.82 2.47
N ILE A 147 -4.76 12.00 1.63
CA ILE A 147 -5.09 11.84 0.21
C ILE A 147 -6.53 11.30 0.07
N VAL A 148 -6.84 10.23 0.80
CA VAL A 148 -8.16 9.60 0.79
C VAL A 148 -9.26 10.56 1.25
N ASN A 149 -8.99 11.36 2.29
CA ASN A 149 -9.93 12.33 2.82
C ASN A 149 -10.23 13.44 1.80
N LYS A 150 -9.20 13.97 1.11
CA LYS A 150 -9.40 14.97 0.06
C LYS A 150 -10.18 14.43 -1.13
N ILE A 151 -9.94 13.18 -1.53
CA ILE A 151 -10.75 12.52 -2.57
C ILE A 151 -12.23 12.44 -2.15
N LYS A 152 -12.50 12.05 -0.90
CA LYS A 152 -13.87 11.86 -0.39
C LYS A 152 -14.63 13.17 -0.13
N HIS A 153 -13.95 14.20 0.36
CA HIS A 153 -14.60 15.36 0.97
C HIS A 153 -14.31 16.69 0.25
N ASN A 154 -13.26 16.77 -0.56
CA ASN A 154 -12.80 18.02 -1.16
C ASN A 154 -12.81 17.98 -2.70
N GLY A 155 -13.42 16.94 -3.30
CA GLY A 155 -13.45 16.77 -4.76
C GLY A 155 -12.09 16.47 -5.38
N GLY A 156 -11.09 16.09 -4.58
CA GLY A 156 -9.74 15.82 -5.06
C GLY A 156 -9.69 14.69 -6.08
N GLN A 157 -8.96 14.91 -7.18
CA GLN A 157 -8.81 13.94 -8.25
C GLN A 157 -7.37 13.44 -8.32
N LEU A 158 -7.17 12.14 -8.44
CA LEU A 158 -5.86 11.62 -8.81
C LEU A 158 -5.64 11.83 -10.31
N ARG A 159 -4.45 12.28 -10.68
CA ARG A 159 -4.01 12.45 -12.07
C ARG A 159 -2.76 11.61 -12.30
N SER A 160 -2.72 10.91 -13.43
CA SER A 160 -1.56 10.12 -13.82
C SER A 160 -0.49 10.99 -14.45
N ILE A 161 0.76 10.65 -14.15
CA ILE A 161 1.94 11.25 -14.75
C ILE A 161 2.94 10.15 -15.10
N MET A 162 3.63 10.33 -16.22
CA MET A 162 4.73 9.48 -16.63
C MET A 162 5.93 10.34 -17.01
N MET A 163 7.09 10.01 -16.44
CA MET A 163 8.37 10.43 -17.00
C MET A 163 8.94 9.30 -17.83
N TYR A 164 9.56 9.62 -18.97
CA TYR A 164 10.30 8.63 -19.75
C TYR A 164 11.61 9.19 -20.29
N SER A 165 12.63 8.34 -20.32
CA SER A 165 13.96 8.71 -20.81
C SER A 165 13.97 8.94 -22.33
N ARG A 166 14.70 9.97 -22.75
CA ARG A 166 15.03 10.25 -24.15
C ARG A 166 16.53 10.06 -24.43
N GLY A 167 16.89 10.03 -25.71
CA GLY A 167 18.28 9.98 -26.14
C GLY A 167 19.03 8.74 -25.64
N ARG A 168 20.08 8.94 -24.83
CA ARG A 168 20.97 7.87 -24.36
C ARG A 168 20.42 7.08 -23.16
N GLY A 169 19.21 7.37 -22.70
CA GLY A 169 18.61 6.74 -21.52
C GLY A 169 18.89 7.54 -20.24
N VAL A 170 18.73 6.87 -19.10
CA VAL A 170 18.92 7.48 -17.77
C VAL A 170 19.99 6.71 -17.01
N VAL A 171 20.92 7.44 -16.40
CA VAL A 171 21.97 6.85 -15.56
C VAL A 171 21.53 7.01 -14.12
N ALA A 172 21.22 5.89 -13.46
CA ALA A 172 20.88 5.87 -12.04
C ALA A 172 22.11 5.50 -11.20
N ARG A 173 22.27 6.17 -10.06
CA ARG A 173 23.31 5.91 -9.06
C ARG A 173 22.65 5.46 -7.77
N THR A 174 22.99 4.26 -7.29
CA THR A 174 22.57 3.80 -5.97
C THR A 174 23.44 4.41 -4.87
N VAL A 175 22.98 4.33 -3.63
CA VAL A 175 23.75 4.75 -2.45
C VAL A 175 25.03 3.92 -2.24
N GLU A 176 25.10 2.73 -2.83
CA GLU A 176 26.30 1.88 -2.82
C GLU A 176 27.22 2.12 -4.04
N GLU A 177 27.08 3.26 -4.72
CA GLU A 177 27.87 3.68 -5.90
C GLU A 177 27.80 2.74 -7.12
N ASN A 178 26.90 1.76 -7.12
CA ASN A 178 26.64 0.94 -8.30
C ASN A 178 25.89 1.78 -9.35
N ILE A 179 26.52 1.97 -10.51
CA ILE A 179 25.92 2.64 -11.66
C ILE A 179 24.95 1.66 -12.34
N GLN A 180 23.68 2.02 -12.40
CA GLN A 180 22.68 1.29 -13.17
C GLN A 180 22.28 2.11 -14.41
N LEU A 181 22.42 1.50 -15.58
CA LEU A 181 22.02 2.10 -16.85
C LEU A 181 20.59 1.66 -17.19
N PHE A 182 19.69 2.62 -17.32
CA PHE A 182 18.37 2.40 -17.84
C PHE A 182 18.33 2.79 -19.33
N PRO A 183 17.79 1.93 -20.20
CA PRO A 183 17.80 2.17 -21.64
C PRO A 183 16.93 3.38 -22.02
N HIS A 184 16.95 3.72 -23.31
CA HIS A 184 15.97 4.63 -23.91
C HIS A 184 14.53 4.12 -23.64
N ASN A 185 13.58 5.04 -23.41
CA ASN A 185 12.20 4.76 -23.01
C ASN A 185 12.02 4.12 -21.62
N ALA A 186 13.01 4.16 -20.74
CA ALA A 186 12.80 3.82 -19.35
C ALA A 186 11.77 4.77 -18.73
N ARG A 187 10.79 4.21 -18.01
CA ARG A 187 9.60 4.94 -17.56
C ARG A 187 9.54 4.99 -16.04
N ILE A 188 9.02 6.10 -15.53
CA ILE A 188 8.55 6.26 -14.16
C ILE A 188 7.08 6.63 -14.28
N VAL A 189 6.19 5.73 -13.90
CA VAL A 189 4.75 5.99 -13.86
C VAL A 189 4.34 6.29 -12.42
N GLY A 190 3.46 7.26 -12.26
CA GLY A 190 3.00 7.70 -10.96
C GLY A 190 1.76 8.55 -11.04
N TYR A 191 1.45 9.22 -9.93
CA TYR A 191 0.28 10.04 -9.80
C TYR A 191 0.52 11.24 -8.88
N PHE A 192 -0.35 12.24 -8.97
CA PHE A 192 -0.45 13.31 -7.99
C PHE A 192 -1.92 13.55 -7.65
N LEU A 193 -2.18 14.09 -6.46
CA LEU A 193 -3.51 14.61 -6.13
C LEU A 193 -3.64 16.01 -6.71
N GLU A 194 -4.63 16.22 -7.57
CA GLU A 194 -4.99 17.53 -8.11
C GLU A 194 -5.76 18.34 -7.07
N GLY A 195 -5.40 19.61 -6.94
CA GLY A 195 -6.04 20.59 -6.06
C GLY A 195 -5.65 22.02 -6.42
N MET A 196 -6.29 22.97 -5.73
CA MET A 196 -6.01 24.40 -5.90
C MET A 196 -4.65 24.76 -5.26
N GLN A 197 -3.80 25.44 -6.02
CA GLN A 197 -2.55 26.00 -5.53
C GLN A 197 -2.76 27.38 -4.88
N PRO A 198 -1.86 27.83 -3.99
CA PRO A 198 -1.90 29.19 -3.43
C PRO A 198 -1.83 30.30 -4.49
N ASN A 199 -1.28 30.01 -5.67
CA ASN A 199 -1.20 30.94 -6.81
C ASN A 199 -2.47 30.94 -7.69
N GLY A 200 -3.53 30.22 -7.30
CA GLY A 200 -4.80 30.14 -8.02
C GLY A 200 -4.83 29.16 -9.20
N ARG A 201 -3.76 28.40 -9.44
CA ARG A 201 -3.69 27.38 -10.50
C ARG A 201 -4.19 26.03 -10.01
N ILE A 202 -4.73 25.23 -10.92
CA ILE A 202 -5.02 23.82 -10.65
C ILE A 202 -3.76 22.98 -10.89
N GLY A 203 -3.35 22.19 -9.89
CA GLY A 203 -2.11 21.41 -9.97
C GLY A 203 -1.94 20.47 -8.78
N PRO A 204 -0.71 20.05 -8.44
CA PRO A 204 -0.46 19.14 -7.32
C PRO A 204 -0.83 19.73 -5.98
N ASP A 205 -1.91 19.27 -5.34
CA ASP A 205 -2.47 19.79 -4.09
C ASP A 205 -1.38 20.15 -3.07
N TYR A 206 -1.36 21.40 -2.63
CA TYR A 206 -0.27 21.97 -1.83
C TYR A 206 -0.07 21.29 -0.46
N GLU A 207 -1.11 20.68 0.12
CA GLU A 207 -0.97 19.99 1.41
C GLU A 207 -0.38 18.59 1.25
N ILE A 208 -0.63 17.93 0.11
CA ILE A 208 -0.09 16.60 -0.21
C ILE A 208 1.28 16.70 -0.89
N HIS A 209 1.47 17.75 -1.68
CA HIS A 209 2.66 18.06 -2.47
C HIS A 209 3.19 19.45 -2.06
N PRO A 210 3.95 19.56 -0.95
CA PRO A 210 4.32 20.87 -0.37
C PRO A 210 5.15 21.77 -1.27
N ASP A 211 5.86 21.20 -2.24
CA ASP A 211 6.60 21.95 -3.27
C ASP A 211 5.70 22.45 -4.42
N GLY A 212 4.42 22.06 -4.44
CA GLY A 212 3.44 22.32 -5.50
C GLY A 212 3.80 21.70 -6.85
N LYS A 213 4.84 20.86 -6.90
CA LYS A 213 5.50 20.46 -8.16
C LYS A 213 5.84 18.97 -8.22
N SER A 214 5.52 18.22 -7.18
CA SER A 214 5.83 16.80 -7.09
C SER A 214 4.67 15.88 -7.44
N ALA A 215 5.03 14.63 -7.67
CA ALA A 215 4.17 13.47 -7.80
C ALA A 215 4.75 12.32 -6.96
N ILE A 216 4.01 11.20 -6.92
CA ILE A 216 4.35 9.96 -6.22
C ILE A 216 4.52 8.86 -7.26
N SER A 217 5.65 8.16 -7.27
CA SER A 217 5.86 7.05 -8.21
C SER A 217 5.23 5.75 -7.70
N PHE A 218 4.62 4.98 -8.60
CA PHE A 218 4.09 3.65 -8.25
C PHE A 218 5.22 2.70 -7.81
N ASN A 219 6.43 2.87 -8.33
CA ASN A 219 7.60 2.08 -7.94
C ASN A 219 7.92 2.21 -6.44
N CYS A 220 7.79 3.40 -5.88
CA CYS A 220 8.01 3.65 -4.45
C CYS A 220 6.77 3.26 -3.65
N ASP A 221 5.62 3.77 -4.07
CA ASP A 221 4.37 3.73 -3.32
C ASP A 221 3.80 2.32 -3.15
N LEU A 222 3.81 1.51 -4.22
CA LEU A 222 3.30 0.14 -4.15
C LEU A 222 4.15 -0.74 -3.23
N ARG A 223 5.47 -0.55 -3.22
CA ARG A 223 6.36 -1.23 -2.27
C ARG A 223 6.07 -0.80 -0.84
N TYR A 224 5.94 0.51 -0.64
CA TYR A 224 5.63 1.10 0.65
C TYR A 224 4.32 0.53 1.22
N HIS A 225 3.25 0.54 0.44
CA HIS A 225 1.96 0.01 0.85
C HIS A 225 1.99 -1.50 1.10
N PHE A 226 2.64 -2.27 0.22
CA PHE A 226 2.71 -3.72 0.37
C PHE A 226 3.48 -4.10 1.63
N ALA A 227 4.66 -3.53 1.86
CA ALA A 227 5.41 -3.79 3.08
C ALA A 227 4.61 -3.41 4.34
N ASN A 228 3.99 -2.22 4.37
CA ASN A 228 3.23 -1.78 5.53
C ASN A 228 1.97 -2.61 5.79
N MET A 229 1.31 -3.16 4.76
CA MET A 229 0.22 -4.12 4.95
C MET A 229 0.67 -5.34 5.78
N TYR A 230 1.87 -5.88 5.54
CA TYR A 230 2.43 -6.95 6.38
C TYR A 230 2.78 -6.47 7.80
N ARG A 231 3.25 -5.23 7.95
CA ARG A 231 3.53 -4.64 9.27
C ARG A 231 2.25 -4.49 10.09
N VAL A 232 1.17 -4.01 9.47
CA VAL A 232 -0.16 -3.95 10.09
C VAL A 232 -0.59 -5.35 10.55
N GLY A 233 -0.42 -6.37 9.70
CA GLY A 233 -0.69 -7.77 10.07
C GLY A 233 0.17 -8.26 11.26
N HIS A 234 1.46 -7.91 11.32
CA HIS A 234 2.33 -8.24 12.44
C HIS A 234 1.85 -7.58 13.75
N HIS A 235 1.56 -6.27 13.71
CA HIS A 235 1.07 -5.54 14.88
C HIS A 235 -0.31 -6.02 15.33
N LEU A 236 -1.20 -6.37 14.40
CA LEU A 236 -2.50 -6.95 14.71
C LEU A 236 -2.32 -8.32 15.40
N ARG A 237 -1.43 -9.18 14.91
CA ARG A 237 -1.13 -10.47 15.55
C ARG A 237 -0.68 -10.28 16.99
N ASN A 238 0.20 -9.31 17.25
CA ASN A 238 0.67 -9.01 18.60
C ASN A 238 -0.46 -8.47 19.49
N ALA A 239 -1.32 -7.61 18.95
CA ALA A 239 -2.49 -7.10 19.65
C ALA A 239 -3.49 -8.22 20.01
N ILE A 240 -3.78 -9.14 19.08
CA ILE A 240 -4.62 -10.33 19.34
C ILE A 240 -4.02 -11.17 20.46
N ALA A 241 -2.72 -11.49 20.39
CA ALA A 241 -2.06 -12.29 21.41
C ALA A 241 -2.10 -11.62 22.80
N ARG A 242 -1.95 -10.30 22.85
CA ARG A 242 -2.06 -9.52 24.09
C ARG A 242 -3.48 -9.56 24.65
N THR A 243 -4.49 -9.36 23.81
CA THR A 243 -5.90 -9.40 24.22
C THR A 243 -6.31 -10.77 24.75
N VAL A 244 -5.99 -11.83 24.00
CA VAL A 244 -6.33 -13.21 24.39
C VAL A 244 -5.65 -13.60 25.69
N ARG A 245 -4.37 -13.24 25.87
CA ARG A 245 -3.67 -13.48 27.14
C ARG A 245 -4.29 -12.71 28.29
N HIS A 246 -4.70 -11.47 28.07
CA HIS A 246 -5.27 -10.62 29.12
C HIS A 246 -6.62 -11.13 29.63
N PHE A 247 -7.53 -11.51 28.74
CA PHE A 247 -8.89 -11.91 29.14
C PHE A 247 -9.04 -13.40 29.43
N HIS A 248 -8.24 -14.26 28.80
CA HIS A 248 -8.41 -15.72 28.89
C HIS A 248 -7.20 -16.43 29.49
N GLY A 249 -6.09 -15.75 29.75
CA GLY A 249 -4.84 -16.39 30.22
C GLY A 249 -4.18 -17.30 29.17
N ILE A 250 -4.70 -17.34 27.95
CA ILE A 250 -4.23 -18.23 26.88
C ILE A 250 -3.02 -17.60 26.19
N LYS A 251 -1.92 -18.34 26.10
CA LYS A 251 -0.77 -17.97 25.27
C LYS A 251 -0.98 -18.54 23.87
N LEU A 252 -1.24 -17.67 22.91
CA LEU A 252 -1.37 -18.11 21.51
C LEU A 252 -0.05 -18.71 21.02
N PRO A 253 -0.09 -19.88 20.36
CA PRO A 253 1.11 -20.50 19.80
C PRO A 253 1.72 -19.63 18.70
N ARG A 254 2.95 -19.96 18.29
CA ARG A 254 3.49 -19.39 17.05
C ARG A 254 2.56 -19.80 15.89
N PRO A 255 2.35 -18.92 14.89
CA PRO A 255 1.52 -19.27 13.75
C PRO A 255 2.04 -20.56 13.11
N VAL A 256 1.19 -21.58 13.08
CA VAL A 256 1.49 -22.87 12.41
C VAL A 256 1.19 -22.71 10.93
N ALA A 257 1.75 -23.60 10.11
CA ALA A 257 1.43 -23.68 8.70
C ALA A 257 -0.08 -23.83 8.48
N VAL A 258 -0.65 -22.91 7.70
CA VAL A 258 -2.05 -22.95 7.28
C VAL A 258 -2.06 -22.96 5.76
N THR A 259 -2.54 -24.04 5.15
CA THR A 259 -2.81 -24.06 3.72
C THR A 259 -3.91 -23.05 3.43
N SER A 260 -3.58 -22.03 2.64
CA SER A 260 -4.61 -21.12 2.15
C SER A 260 -5.52 -21.90 1.20
N PRO A 261 -6.86 -21.78 1.29
CA PRO A 261 -7.71 -22.25 0.21
C PRO A 261 -7.27 -21.59 -1.09
N THR A 262 -7.41 -22.29 -2.22
CA THR A 262 -7.18 -21.73 -3.57
C THR A 262 -7.91 -20.38 -3.65
N GLY A 263 -7.14 -19.30 -3.62
CA GLY A 263 -7.65 -17.95 -3.45
C GLY A 263 -8.15 -17.36 -4.77
N GLN A 264 -8.97 -16.32 -4.69
CA GLN A 264 -9.35 -15.51 -5.85
C GLN A 264 -8.20 -14.67 -6.42
N TYR A 265 -7.05 -14.66 -5.76
CA TYR A 265 -5.85 -13.92 -6.15
C TYR A 265 -4.59 -14.73 -5.86
N ASP A 266 -3.55 -14.47 -6.64
CA ASP A 266 -2.24 -15.11 -6.50
C ASP A 266 -1.27 -14.16 -5.77
N ILE A 267 -1.09 -14.41 -4.47
CA ILE A 267 -0.18 -13.63 -3.62
C ILE A 267 1.29 -13.76 -4.04
N GLU A 268 1.68 -14.90 -4.62
CA GLU A 268 3.04 -15.09 -5.09
C GLU A 268 3.29 -14.26 -6.35
N SER A 269 2.33 -14.24 -7.28
CA SER A 269 2.39 -13.35 -8.47
C SER A 269 2.48 -11.88 -8.07
N ILE A 270 1.66 -11.43 -7.11
CA ILE A 270 1.71 -10.05 -6.60
C ILE A 270 3.09 -9.75 -5.97
N ALA A 271 3.58 -10.64 -5.11
CA ALA A 271 4.88 -10.49 -4.47
C ALA A 271 6.03 -10.45 -5.49
N GLU A 272 5.97 -11.30 -6.52
CA GLU A 272 6.92 -11.34 -7.62
C GLU A 272 6.93 -10.02 -8.39
N GLN A 273 5.76 -9.52 -8.81
CA GLN A 273 5.63 -8.26 -9.55
C GLN A 273 6.17 -7.07 -8.74
N ILE A 274 5.80 -6.97 -7.46
CA ILE A 274 6.27 -5.89 -6.58
C ILE A 274 7.80 -5.95 -6.40
N SER A 275 8.36 -7.15 -6.24
CA SER A 275 9.82 -7.32 -6.11
C SER A 275 10.58 -6.90 -7.38
N LYS A 276 9.95 -7.00 -8.55
CA LYS A 276 10.53 -6.69 -9.86
C LYS A 276 10.32 -5.25 -10.32
N LEU A 277 9.53 -4.45 -9.59
CA LEU A 277 9.35 -3.03 -9.93
C LEU A 277 10.73 -2.37 -10.13
N PRO A 278 10.90 -1.41 -11.03
CA PRO A 278 12.17 -0.69 -11.13
C PRO A 278 12.45 0.09 -9.84
N LEU A 279 13.72 0.27 -9.49
CA LEU A 279 14.14 1.20 -8.43
C LEU A 279 14.28 2.64 -8.97
N LEU A 280 13.45 3.01 -9.95
CA LEU A 280 13.47 4.31 -10.62
C LEU A 280 12.31 5.16 -10.08
N PHE A 281 12.62 6.34 -9.53
CA PHE A 281 11.66 7.17 -8.79
C PHE A 281 11.69 8.61 -9.26
N PHE A 282 10.68 9.40 -8.89
CA PHE A 282 10.72 10.83 -9.15
C PHE A 282 11.76 11.54 -8.26
N GLN A 283 12.23 12.71 -8.69
CA GLN A 283 13.34 13.41 -8.04
C GLN A 283 13.06 13.79 -6.56
N ASN A 284 11.81 14.14 -6.24
CA ASN A 284 11.37 14.41 -4.86
C ASN A 284 11.37 13.16 -3.96
N GLU A 285 11.61 11.97 -4.51
CA GLU A 285 11.61 10.69 -3.78
C GLU A 285 13.03 10.16 -3.53
N PHE A 286 14.08 10.84 -4.02
CA PHE A 286 15.48 10.40 -3.88
C PHE A 286 15.97 10.31 -2.42
N SER A 287 15.41 11.10 -1.52
CA SER A 287 15.74 11.06 -0.09
C SER A 287 14.86 10.08 0.71
N LYS A 288 13.79 9.54 0.10
CA LYS A 288 12.86 8.64 0.78
C LYS A 288 13.50 7.26 0.95
N THR A 289 13.18 6.61 2.05
CA THR A 289 13.52 5.20 2.25
C THR A 289 12.41 4.34 1.67
N THR A 290 12.78 3.40 0.79
CA THR A 290 11.83 2.49 0.14
C THR A 290 12.04 1.09 0.71
N PRO A 291 10.98 0.34 1.03
CA PRO A 291 11.15 -1.04 1.50
C PRO A 291 11.88 -1.91 0.47
N ASP A 292 12.79 -2.75 0.94
CA ASP A 292 13.39 -3.80 0.11
C ASP A 292 12.49 -5.04 0.16
N ILE A 293 12.03 -5.47 -1.02
CA ILE A 293 11.05 -6.54 -1.18
C ILE A 293 11.67 -7.60 -2.08
N LYS A 294 11.95 -8.76 -1.49
CA LYS A 294 12.55 -9.90 -2.18
C LYS A 294 11.58 -11.06 -2.22
N PHE A 295 11.38 -11.59 -3.41
CA PHE A 295 10.58 -12.79 -3.63
C PHE A 295 11.44 -13.85 -4.32
N TYR A 296 11.42 -15.06 -3.77
CA TYR A 296 12.08 -16.24 -4.33
C TYR A 296 11.04 -17.35 -4.46
N ARG A 297 10.95 -17.94 -5.66
CA ARG A 297 10.15 -19.14 -5.93
C ARG A 297 11.12 -20.29 -6.26
N GLY A 298 11.14 -21.29 -5.38
CA GLY A 298 11.78 -22.58 -5.62
C GLY A 298 10.80 -23.60 -6.21
N SER A 299 11.28 -24.81 -6.44
CA SER A 299 10.48 -25.91 -7.04
C SER A 299 9.28 -26.35 -6.20
N SER A 300 9.36 -26.21 -4.87
CA SER A 300 8.31 -26.65 -3.93
C SER A 300 7.99 -25.64 -2.83
N SER A 301 8.63 -24.46 -2.86
CA SER A 301 8.42 -23.44 -1.82
C SER A 301 8.66 -22.04 -2.34
N ALA A 302 8.02 -21.06 -1.71
CA ALA A 302 8.21 -19.65 -1.97
C ALA A 302 8.60 -18.92 -0.68
N THR A 303 9.43 -17.90 -0.82
CA THR A 303 9.89 -17.03 0.28
C THR A 303 9.69 -15.58 -0.10
N LEU A 304 9.03 -14.84 0.78
CA LEU A 304 8.87 -13.39 0.72
C LEU A 304 9.61 -12.76 1.90
N THR A 305 10.51 -11.83 1.59
CA THR A 305 11.23 -11.02 2.59
C THR A 305 10.91 -9.54 2.38
N LEU A 306 10.60 -8.85 3.47
CA LEU A 306 10.24 -7.43 3.50
C LEU A 306 11.12 -6.72 4.53
N GLU A 307 11.94 -5.77 4.10
CA GLU A 307 12.87 -5.04 4.98
C GLU A 307 12.55 -3.54 4.98
N THR A 308 12.39 -2.98 6.18
CA THR A 308 11.95 -1.58 6.41
C THR A 308 12.74 -0.90 7.54
N PRO A 309 13.27 0.32 7.36
CA PRO A 309 13.48 0.95 6.07
C PRO A 309 14.37 0.06 5.20
N GLY A 310 14.10 0.00 3.90
CA GLY A 310 15.02 -0.64 2.98
C GLY A 310 16.12 0.34 2.57
N SER A 311 16.64 0.15 1.36
CA SER A 311 17.69 1.01 0.81
C SER A 311 17.19 2.44 0.56
N ARG A 312 18.10 3.40 0.71
CA ARG A 312 17.86 4.76 0.23
C ARG A 312 17.81 4.77 -1.30
N CYS A 313 16.95 5.64 -1.84
CA CYS A 313 16.68 5.71 -3.26
C CYS A 313 17.91 6.10 -4.09
N MET A 314 17.85 5.71 -5.37
CA MET A 314 18.78 6.11 -6.40
C MET A 314 18.56 7.57 -6.79
N THR A 315 19.64 8.29 -7.12
CA THR A 315 19.54 9.50 -7.94
C THR A 315 19.71 9.11 -9.40
N TRP A 316 19.20 9.93 -10.31
CA TRP A 316 19.45 9.68 -11.72
C TRP A 316 19.64 10.98 -12.51
N ASP A 317 20.36 10.88 -13.61
CA ASP A 317 20.63 11.97 -14.56
C ASP A 317 20.29 11.53 -16.00
N GLY A 318 19.82 12.46 -16.81
CA GLY A 318 19.39 12.23 -18.18
C GLY A 318 18.23 13.12 -18.63
N GLU A 319 18.04 13.22 -19.94
CA GLU A 319 16.90 13.92 -20.52
C GLU A 319 15.63 13.09 -20.37
N VAL A 320 14.62 13.68 -19.72
CA VAL A 320 13.30 13.06 -19.57
C VAL A 320 12.21 13.90 -20.22
N MET A 321 11.21 13.22 -20.75
CA MET A 321 9.95 13.83 -21.16
C MET A 321 8.89 13.55 -20.10
N ILE A 322 8.08 14.56 -19.82
CA ILE A 322 6.93 14.45 -18.92
C ILE A 322 5.66 14.34 -19.77
N TYR A 323 4.90 13.30 -19.51
CA TYR A 323 3.58 13.07 -20.06
C TYR A 323 2.56 13.08 -18.92
N CYS A 324 1.49 13.87 -19.08
CA CYS A 324 0.42 13.99 -18.11
C CYS A 324 -0.91 14.11 -18.85
N GLU A 325 -1.93 13.41 -18.36
CA GLU A 325 -3.30 13.56 -18.85
C GLU A 325 -4.03 14.52 -17.91
N ILE A 326 -4.34 15.71 -18.39
CA ILE A 326 -5.09 16.72 -17.65
C ILE A 326 -6.54 16.68 -18.14
N GLN A 327 -7.47 16.67 -17.20
CA GLN A 327 -8.89 16.84 -17.52
C GLN A 327 -9.29 18.28 -17.22
N LEU A 328 -9.80 18.97 -18.23
CA LEU A 328 -10.30 20.34 -18.09
C LEU A 328 -11.67 20.33 -17.42
N ASP A 329 -11.90 21.24 -16.47
CA ASP A 329 -13.17 21.39 -15.74
C ASP A 329 -14.13 22.41 -16.37
N GLY A 330 -13.71 23.05 -17.47
CA GLY A 330 -14.48 24.05 -18.20
C GLY A 330 -14.52 25.45 -17.54
N VAL A 331 -13.86 25.64 -16.40
CA VAL A 331 -13.85 26.90 -15.64
C VAL A 331 -12.43 27.42 -15.42
N SER A 332 -11.50 26.52 -15.09
CA SER A 332 -10.12 26.85 -14.77
C SER A 332 -9.34 27.24 -16.03
N SER A 333 -8.64 28.37 -15.96
CA SER A 333 -7.85 28.92 -17.07
C SER A 333 -6.38 28.50 -17.05
N GLU A 334 -5.85 28.10 -15.89
CA GLU A 334 -4.43 27.78 -15.71
C GLU A 334 -4.22 26.45 -14.95
N TYR A 335 -3.40 25.58 -15.55
CA TYR A 335 -3.02 24.29 -15.00
C TYR A 335 -1.50 24.20 -14.82
N GLN A 336 -1.08 23.61 -13.71
CA GLN A 336 0.31 23.38 -13.35
C GLN A 336 0.62 21.87 -13.42
N VAL A 337 1.55 21.51 -14.29
CA VAL A 337 2.05 20.14 -14.42
C VAL A 337 3.20 19.94 -13.44
N PRO A 338 3.26 18.81 -12.70
CA PRO A 338 4.43 18.48 -11.88
C PRO A 338 5.75 18.58 -12.68
N TYR A 339 6.80 19.05 -12.01
CA TYR A 339 8.17 19.17 -12.55
C TYR A 339 8.31 20.09 -13.78
N ARG A 340 7.41 21.06 -13.98
CA ARG A 340 7.53 22.13 -14.98
C ARG A 340 7.64 23.54 -14.40
#